data_AF-A0AAP5BDN1-F1
#
_entry.id   AF-A0AAP5BDN1-F1
#
_cell.length_a   1.000
_cell.length_b   1.000
_cell.length_c   1.000
_cell.angle_alpha   90.00
_cell.angle_beta   90.00
_cell.angle_gamma   90.00
#
_symmetry.space_group_name_H-M   'P 1'
#
loop_
_entity.id
_entity.type
_entity.pdbx_description
1 polymer ?
#
loop_
_entity_poly.entity_id
_entity_poly.type
_entity_poly.pdbx_seq_one_letter_code
_entity_poly.pdbx_strand_id
1 'polypeptide(L)'
;MDLQGSTVSLDGVYDCRANRRAIFNRDMIPNIPENTRGRKAPKRGRKLLFDPAIFEERFRTIERVFAWEDKFRRLLLRFERLSPVHYAFKTLA
;
A
#
# COMPACT_ATOMS: atom_id res chain seq x y z
N MET A 1 -17.88 -1.53 -13.17
CA MET A 1 -16.63 -1.84 -13.90
C MET A 1 -16.31 -3.28 -13.60
N ASP A 2 -16.00 -4.05 -14.64
CA ASP A 2 -15.47 -5.40 -14.45
C ASP A 2 -13.95 -5.31 -14.26
N LEU A 3 -13.44 -6.05 -13.27
CA LEU A 3 -12.02 -6.07 -12.89
C LEU A 3 -11.37 -7.41 -13.23
N GLN A 4 -12.10 -8.34 -13.84
CA GLN A 4 -11.54 -9.60 -14.31
C GLN A 4 -10.37 -9.36 -15.28
N GLY A 5 -9.32 -10.18 -15.17
CA GLY A 5 -8.08 -10.07 -15.93
C GLY A 5 -7.14 -8.94 -15.51
N SER A 6 -7.56 -8.05 -14.59
CA SER A 6 -6.72 -6.94 -14.15
C SER A 6 -5.55 -7.40 -13.29
N THR A 7 -4.43 -6.70 -13.40
CA THR A 7 -3.24 -6.94 -12.59
C THR A 7 -3.31 -6.15 -11.30
N VAL A 8 -3.34 -6.85 -10.17
CA VAL A 8 -3.35 -6.26 -8.83
C VAL A 8 -1.92 -6.24 -8.29
N SER A 9 -1.30 -5.07 -8.29
CA SER A 9 0.06 -4.89 -7.79
C SER A 9 0.08 -4.45 -6.32
N LEU A 10 0.73 -5.22 -5.44
CA LEU A 10 0.82 -4.94 -4.00
C LEU A 10 2.26 -5.09 -3.49
N ASP A 11 2.56 -4.46 -2.36
CA ASP A 11 3.85 -4.63 -1.65
C ASP A 11 4.01 -6.05 -1.07
N GLY A 12 5.25 -6.47 -0.86
CA GLY A 12 5.62 -7.78 -0.33
C GLY A 12 5.07 -8.05 1.07
N VAL A 13 4.74 -7.02 1.85
CA VAL A 13 4.03 -7.20 3.14
C VAL A 13 2.69 -7.95 2.95
N TYR A 14 2.07 -7.83 1.77
CA TYR A 14 0.83 -8.51 1.41
C TYR A 14 1.03 -9.89 0.75
N ASP A 15 2.26 -10.42 0.71
CA ASP A 15 2.55 -11.77 0.19
C ASP A 15 2.09 -12.85 1.18
N CYS A 16 0.79 -13.14 1.17
CA CYS A 16 0.22 -14.26 1.91
C CYS A 16 -0.68 -15.12 1.02
N ARG A 17 -0.78 -16.42 1.36
CA ARG A 17 -1.56 -17.39 0.58
C ARG A 17 -3.05 -17.00 0.51
N ALA A 18 -3.59 -16.50 1.62
CA ALA A 18 -4.98 -16.07 1.70
C ALA A 18 -5.27 -14.91 0.73
N ASN A 19 -4.40 -13.90 0.72
CA ASN A 19 -4.54 -12.74 -0.16
C ASN A 19 -4.44 -13.13 -1.64
N ARG A 20 -3.41 -13.92 -2.01
CA ARG A 20 -3.26 -14.39 -3.39
C ARG A 20 -4.46 -15.22 -3.85
N ARG A 21 -4.99 -16.11 -3.00
CA ARG A 21 -6.20 -16.87 -3.30
C ARG A 21 -7.41 -15.96 -3.48
N ALA A 22 -7.55 -14.92 -2.65
CA ALA A 22 -8.64 -13.97 -2.76
C ALA A 22 -8.60 -13.19 -4.08
N ILE A 23 -7.41 -12.80 -4.55
CA ILE A 23 -7.22 -12.12 -5.84
C ILE A 23 -7.55 -13.07 -7.00
N PHE A 24 -6.98 -14.27 -6.97
CA PHE A 24 -7.18 -15.26 -8.03
C PHE A 24 -8.63 -15.72 -8.17
N ASN A 25 -9.35 -15.92 -7.05
CA ASN A 25 -10.76 -16.30 -7.04
C ASN A 25 -11.69 -15.20 -7.59
N ARG A 26 -11.17 -13.99 -7.83
CA ARG A 26 -11.88 -12.87 -8.48
C ARG A 26 -11.43 -12.68 -9.93
N ASP A 27 -10.78 -13.70 -10.50
CA ASP A 27 -10.19 -13.71 -11.85
C ASP A 27 -9.19 -12.58 -12.09
N MET A 28 -8.49 -12.11 -11.05
CA MET A 28 -7.45 -11.09 -11.15
C MET A 28 -6.05 -11.71 -11.07
N ILE A 29 -5.05 -11.00 -11.59
CA ILE A 29 -3.65 -11.44 -11.64
C ILE A 29 -2.86 -10.78 -10.49
N PRO A 30 -2.36 -11.54 -9.49
CA PRO A 30 -1.60 -10.96 -8.39
C PRO A 30 -0.14 -10.66 -8.78
N ASN A 31 0.25 -9.38 -8.81
CA ASN A 31 1.64 -8.92 -8.95
C ASN A 31 2.20 -8.49 -7.58
N ILE A 32 2.75 -9.44 -6.83
CA ILE A 32 3.26 -9.19 -5.47
C ILE A 32 4.67 -9.77 -5.38
N PRO A 33 5.69 -8.99 -4.95
CA PRO A 33 7.03 -9.52 -4.77
C PRO A 33 7.04 -10.55 -3.64
N GLU A 34 7.94 -11.52 -3.74
CA GLU A 34 8.07 -12.54 -2.71
C GLU A 34 8.61 -11.93 -1.41
N ASN A 35 7.93 -12.20 -0.29
CA ASN A 35 8.41 -11.75 1.01
C ASN A 35 9.41 -12.74 1.60
N THR A 36 10.68 -12.39 1.58
CA THR A 36 11.78 -13.18 2.13
C THR A 36 11.99 -12.97 3.63
N ARG A 37 11.35 -11.95 4.24
CA ARG A 37 11.55 -11.62 5.66
C ARG A 37 11.15 -12.80 6.55
N GLY A 38 12.03 -13.18 7.46
CA GLY A 38 11.79 -14.26 8.41
C GLY A 38 11.93 -15.69 7.86
N ARG A 39 12.35 -15.87 6.61
CA ARG A 39 12.63 -17.20 6.02
C ARG A 39 14.12 -17.51 5.98
N LYS A 40 14.49 -18.72 6.43
CA LYS A 40 15.84 -19.29 6.27
C LYS A 40 16.04 -20.05 4.96
N ALA A 41 14.94 -20.40 4.28
CA ALA A 41 14.95 -21.22 3.07
C ALA A 41 14.02 -20.63 2.00
N PRO A 42 14.32 -20.84 0.71
CA PRO A 42 13.48 -20.34 -0.40
C PRO A 42 12.06 -20.90 -0.32
N LYS A 43 11.10 -20.14 -0.86
CA LYS A 43 9.71 -20.58 -0.91
C LYS A 43 9.58 -21.81 -1.81
N ARG A 44 8.96 -22.85 -1.24
CA ARG A 44 8.73 -24.12 -1.93
C ARG A 44 7.64 -23.94 -2.99
N GLY A 45 7.81 -24.60 -4.12
CA GLY A 45 6.82 -24.66 -5.20
C GLY A 45 7.17 -23.79 -6.41
N ARG A 46 6.19 -23.61 -7.29
CA ARG A 46 6.34 -22.82 -8.52
C ARG A 46 6.62 -21.36 -8.18
N LYS A 47 7.60 -20.76 -8.85
CA LYS A 47 7.86 -19.32 -8.76
C LYS A 47 6.59 -18.55 -9.15
N LEU A 48 6.26 -17.57 -8.32
CA LEU A 48 5.09 -16.73 -8.50
C LEU A 48 5.37 -15.73 -9.63
N LEU A 49 4.34 -15.41 -10.40
CA LEU A 49 4.42 -14.41 -11.46
C LEU A 49 4.63 -13.03 -10.82
N PHE A 50 5.66 -12.32 -11.27
CA PHE A 50 5.99 -10.98 -10.81
C PHE A 50 6.61 -10.19 -11.97
N ASP A 51 6.03 -9.03 -12.25
CA ASP A 51 6.51 -8.07 -13.23
C ASP A 51 7.09 -6.84 -12.49
N PRO A 52 8.42 -6.66 -12.51
CA PRO A 52 9.08 -5.51 -11.89
C PRO A 52 8.67 -4.16 -12.49
N ALA A 53 8.33 -4.09 -13.78
CA ALA A 53 7.98 -2.84 -14.44
C ALA A 53 6.63 -2.33 -13.94
N ILE A 54 5.64 -3.23 -13.79
CA ILE A 54 4.33 -2.90 -13.19
C ILE A 54 4.50 -2.48 -11.73
N PHE A 55 5.40 -3.15 -11.00
CA PHE A 55 5.65 -2.83 -9.59
C PHE A 55 6.30 -1.45 -9.41
N GLU A 56 7.23 -1.07 -10.29
CA GLU A 56 7.86 0.26 -10.28
C GLU A 56 6.85 1.37 -10.64
N GLU A 57 5.99 1.13 -11.63
CA GLU A 57 4.97 2.11 -12.04
C GLU A 57 3.95 2.40 -10.91
N ARG A 58 3.66 1.40 -10.05
CA ARG A 58 2.85 1.57 -8.84
C ARG A 58 3.44 2.65 -7.91
N PHE A 59 4.76 2.72 -7.78
CA PHE A 59 5.41 3.73 -6.93
C PHE A 59 5.20 5.14 -7.50
N ARG A 60 5.35 5.30 -8.82
CA ARG A 60 5.22 6.58 -9.52
C ARG A 60 3.80 7.15 -9.46
N THR A 61 2.79 6.30 -9.62
CA THR A 61 1.39 6.70 -9.73
C THR A 61 0.67 6.72 -8.40
N ILE A 62 0.75 5.62 -7.65
CA ILE A 62 -0.11 5.35 -6.49
C ILE A 62 0.57 5.79 -5.19
N GLU A 63 1.83 5.41 -4.97
CA GLU A 63 2.50 5.73 -3.70
C GLU A 63 2.76 7.23 -3.53
N ARG A 64 2.96 7.97 -4.63
CA ARG A 64 3.04 9.43 -4.60
C ARG A 64 1.74 10.08 -4.11
N VAL A 65 0.59 9.57 -4.54
CA VAL A 65 -0.73 10.06 -4.10
C VAL A 65 -0.96 9.71 -2.64
N PHE A 66 -0.68 8.48 -2.22
CA PHE A 66 -0.80 8.09 -0.81
C PHE A 66 0.15 8.85 0.10
N ALA A 67 1.38 9.13 -0.35
CA ALA A 67 2.31 9.97 0.39
C ALA A 67 1.76 11.39 0.57
N TRP A 68 1.14 11.95 -0.47
CA TRP A 68 0.48 13.25 -0.36
C TRP A 68 -0.73 13.20 0.59
N GLU A 69 -1.57 12.16 0.51
CA GLU A 69 -2.69 11.95 1.41
C GLU A 69 -2.24 11.85 2.88
N ASP A 70 -1.17 11.09 3.16
CA ASP A 70 -0.59 10.96 4.51
C ASP A 70 -0.10 12.32 5.04
N LYS A 71 0.57 13.11 4.20
CA LYS A 71 0.98 14.47 4.56
C LYS A 71 -0.21 15.38 4.83
N PHE A 72 -1.26 15.31 4.02
CA PHE A 72 -2.47 16.09 4.22
C PHE A 72 -3.17 15.71 5.53
N ARG A 73 -3.33 14.40 5.80
CA ARG A 73 -3.90 13.90 7.05
C ARG A 73 -3.08 14.36 8.26
N ARG A 74 -1.75 14.36 8.16
CA ARG A 74 -0.86 14.88 9.20
C ARG A 74 -1.03 16.38 9.43
N LEU A 75 -1.23 17.15 8.36
CA LEU A 75 -1.51 18.58 8.45
C LEU A 75 -2.87 18.84 9.10
N LEU A 76 -3.91 18.10 8.70
CA LEU A 76 -5.26 18.21 9.26
C LEU A 76 -5.26 17.89 10.76
N LEU A 77 -4.68 16.76 11.16
CA LEU A 77 -4.53 16.39 12.58
C LEU A 77 -3.77 17.45 13.37
N ARG A 78 -2.76 18.09 12.76
CA ARG A 78 -2.03 19.19 13.38
C ARG A 78 -2.89 20.44 13.50
N PHE A 79 -3.70 20.78 12.49
CA PHE A 79 -4.64 21.89 12.54
C PHE A 79 -5.69 21.65 13.64
N GLU A 80 -6.33 20.49 13.68
CA GLU A 80 -7.34 20.17 14.68
C GLU A 80 -6.79 20.15 16.12
N ARG A 81 -5.55 19.66 16.32
CA ARG A 81 -4.93 19.57 17.65
C ARG A 81 -4.24 20.87 18.08
N LEU A 82 -3.58 21.59 17.17
CA LEU A 82 -2.92 22.86 17.48
C LEU A 82 -3.86 24.05 17.42
N SER A 83 -4.99 23.99 16.71
CA SER A 83 -5.99 25.06 16.72
C SER A 83 -6.49 25.36 18.15
N PRO A 84 -6.86 24.38 18.99
CA PRO A 84 -7.18 24.61 20.41
C PRO A 84 -6.06 25.29 21.20
N VAL A 85 -4.80 24.86 21.03
CA VAL A 85 -3.65 25.42 21.75
C VAL A 85 -3.28 26.80 21.20
N HIS A 86 -3.39 27.00 19.89
CA HIS A 86 -3.13 28.25 19.19
C HIS A 86 -4.19 29.31 19.52
N TYR A 87 -5.48 28.92 19.58
CA TYR A 87 -6.55 29.79 20.04
C TYR A 87 -6.40 30.10 21.53
N ALA A 88 -6.08 29.12 22.37
CA ALA A 88 -5.79 29.35 23.80
C ALA A 88 -4.62 30.34 24.01
N PHE A 89 -3.57 30.25 23.19
CA PHE A 89 -2.46 31.20 23.21
C PHE A 89 -2.89 32.61 22.75
N LYS A 90 -3.76 32.72 21.74
CA LYS A 90 -4.32 34.02 21.32
C LYS A 90 -5.26 34.65 22.35
N THR A 91 -5.94 33.86 23.17
CA THR A 91 -6.77 34.37 24.29
C THR A 91 -5.97 34.76 25.53
N LEU A 92 -4.67 34.45 25.57
CA LEU A 92 -3.75 34.88 26.63
C LEU A 92 -3.07 36.22 26.34
N ALA A 93 -3.29 36.80 25.15
CA ALA A 93 -2.85 38.15 24.76
C ALA A 93 -4.04 39.12 24.82
#